data_AF-A0A7L2MNE1-F1
#
_entry.id   AF-A0A7L2MNE1-F1
#
_cell.length_a   1.000
_cell.length_b   1.000
_cell.length_c   1.000
_cell.angle_alpha   90.00
_cell.angle_beta   90.00
_cell.angle_gamma   90.00
#
_symmetry.space_group_name_H-M   'P 1'
#
loop_
_entity.id
_entity.type
_entity.pdbx_description
1 polymer ?
#
loop_
_entity_poly.entity_id
_entity_poly.type
_entity_poly.pdbx_seq_one_letter_code
_entity_poly.pdbx_strand_id
1 'polypeptide(L)'
;GRLAVLEYQVFYRRRYAEDAFASCQGVRLPATGGYAIATMCGRYGAQLCTAQRWLDFQGDKNNGLAPLQIDFRLLPDGAEPG
;
A
#
# COMPACT_ATOMS: atom_id res chain seq x y z
N GLY A 1 -16.01 7.43 -28.14
CA GLY A 1 -15.24 6.36 -27.49
C GLY A 1 -15.16 6.64 -26.00
N ARG A 2 -15.04 5.61 -25.15
CA ARG A 2 -14.77 5.80 -23.71
C ARG A 2 -13.27 6.06 -23.50
N LEU A 3 -12.93 6.99 -22.61
CA LEU A 3 -11.55 7.26 -22.21
C LEU A 3 -11.11 6.23 -21.15
N ALA A 4 -9.87 5.76 -21.23
CA ALA A 4 -9.29 4.84 -20.25
C ALA A 4 -8.53 5.61 -19.17
N VAL A 5 -8.67 5.19 -17.91
CA VAL A 5 -7.89 5.71 -16.78
C VAL A 5 -6.62 4.87 -16.66
N LEU A 6 -5.46 5.51 -16.81
CA LEU A 6 -4.15 4.83 -16.75
C LEU A 6 -3.45 5.02 -15.40
N GLU A 7 -3.81 6.06 -14.66
CA GLU A 7 -3.22 6.42 -13.37
C GLU A 7 -4.17 7.35 -12.61
N TYR A 8 -4.17 7.25 -11.29
CA TYR A 8 -4.92 8.16 -10.42
C TYR A 8 -4.31 8.22 -9.00
N GLN A 9 -4.74 9.23 -8.24
CA GLN A 9 -4.34 9.42 -6.85
C GLN A 9 -5.47 9.01 -5.91
N VAL A 10 -5.09 8.43 -4.77
CA VAL A 10 -6.01 8.11 -3.68
C VAL A 10 -5.52 8.81 -2.42
N PHE A 11 -6.40 9.58 -1.80
CA PHE A 11 -6.11 10.30 -0.57
C PHE A 11 -6.80 9.60 0.59
N TYR A 12 -6.02 9.09 1.54
CA TYR A 12 -6.53 8.51 2.78
C TYR A 12 -6.10 9.35 3.97
N ARG A 13 -6.93 9.35 5.03
CA ARG A 13 -6.46 9.75 6.35
C ARG A 13 -5.35 8.79 6.78
N ARG A 14 -4.24 9.34 7.30
CA ARG A 14 -3.08 8.55 7.75
C ARG A 14 -3.48 7.49 8.76
N ARG A 15 -4.27 7.87 9.77
CA ARG A 15 -4.77 6.95 10.80
C ARG A 15 -5.47 5.72 10.21
N TYR A 16 -6.28 5.91 9.16
CA TYR A 16 -7.00 4.81 8.52
C TYR A 16 -6.04 3.82 7.85
N ALA A 17 -5.03 4.32 7.14
CA ALA A 17 -4.04 3.46 6.50
C ALA A 17 -3.12 2.77 7.52
N GLU A 18 -2.76 3.46 8.60
CA GLU A 18 -1.96 2.89 9.69
C GLU A 18 -2.72 1.79 10.45
N ASP A 19 -3.99 2.00 10.78
CA ASP A 19 -4.83 1.01 11.43
C ASP A 19 -5.06 -0.22 10.52
N ALA A 20 -5.32 0.01 9.23
CA ALA A 20 -5.45 -1.06 8.25
C ALA A 20 -4.16 -1.88 8.13
N PHE A 21 -3.00 -1.21 8.04
CA PHE A 21 -1.70 -1.87 8.03
C PHE A 21 -1.44 -2.65 9.32
N ALA A 22 -1.72 -2.05 10.47
CA ALA A 22 -1.51 -2.68 11.78
C ALA A 22 -2.36 -3.94 11.98
N SER A 23 -3.57 -3.97 11.41
CA SER A 23 -4.43 -5.16 11.42
C SER A 23 -3.83 -6.35 10.65
N CYS A 24 -2.96 -6.08 9.67
CA CYS A 24 -2.39 -7.09 8.76
C CYS A 24 -0.92 -7.43 9.05
N GLN A 25 -0.14 -6.53 9.68
CA GLN A 25 1.31 -6.68 9.81
C GLN A 25 1.75 -7.95 10.57
N GLY A 26 0.90 -8.46 11.47
CA GLY A 26 1.16 -9.67 12.25
C GLY A 26 0.78 -10.99 11.54
N VAL A 27 0.11 -10.93 10.39
CA VAL A 27 -0.37 -12.13 9.68
C VAL A 27 0.80 -12.96 9.17
N ARG A 28 0.76 -14.27 9.41
CA ARG A 28 1.79 -15.24 9.03
C ARG A 28 1.40 -16.01 7.78
N LEU A 29 2.39 -16.30 6.94
CA LEU A 29 2.27 -17.27 5.84
C LEU A 29 2.58 -18.67 6.39
N PRO A 30 1.60 -19.61 6.41
CA PRO A 30 1.81 -20.94 7.00
C PRO A 30 2.95 -21.72 6.34
N ALA A 31 3.14 -21.57 5.03
CA ALA A 31 4.12 -22.34 4.27
C ALA A 31 5.59 -21.96 4.58
N THR A 32 5.86 -20.72 5.00
CA THR A 32 7.23 -20.23 5.22
C THR A 32 7.51 -19.81 6.66
N GLY A 33 6.47 -19.65 7.48
CA GLY A 33 6.56 -19.05 8.83
C GLY A 33 6.86 -17.54 8.81
N GLY A 34 7.12 -16.95 7.64
CA GLY A 34 7.34 -15.52 7.47
C GLY A 34 6.07 -14.69 7.62
N TYR A 35 6.22 -13.37 7.71
CA TYR A 35 5.09 -12.45 7.68
C TYR A 35 4.57 -12.26 6.26
N ALA A 36 3.25 -12.29 6.07
CA ALA A 36 2.62 -12.05 4.77
C ALA A 36 2.99 -10.66 4.21
N ILE A 37 3.09 -9.65 5.08
CA ILE A 37 3.45 -8.29 4.68
C ILE A 37 4.83 -8.19 4.01
N ALA A 38 5.74 -9.14 4.29
CA ALA A 38 7.07 -9.15 3.68
C ALA A 38 7.01 -9.34 2.15
N THR A 39 6.02 -10.10 1.65
CA THR A 39 5.84 -10.34 0.22
C THR A 39 5.07 -9.22 -0.47
N MET A 40 4.60 -8.23 0.29
CA MET A 40 3.75 -7.13 -0.16
C MET A 40 4.40 -5.77 0.09
N CYS A 41 5.71 -5.72 0.35
CA CYS A 41 6.43 -4.49 0.72
C CYS A 41 7.76 -4.31 -0.04
N GLY A 42 7.92 -5.02 -1.16
CA GLY A 42 9.09 -4.94 -2.03
C GLY A 42 10.42 -5.08 -1.28
N ARG A 43 11.38 -4.19 -1.59
CA ARG A 43 12.74 -4.19 -1.02
C ARG A 43 12.81 -3.98 0.50
N TYR A 44 11.73 -3.56 1.14
CA TYR A 44 11.74 -3.23 2.56
C TYR A 44 11.54 -4.46 3.47
N GLY A 45 11.01 -5.55 2.92
CA GLY A 45 10.61 -6.72 3.71
C GLY A 45 9.64 -6.35 4.84
N ALA A 46 9.46 -7.24 5.83
CA ALA A 46 8.56 -6.95 6.95
C ALA A 46 9.13 -5.89 7.92
N GLN A 47 10.43 -5.91 8.20
CA GLN A 47 11.04 -5.10 9.26
C GLN A 47 11.01 -3.60 8.98
N LEU A 48 11.19 -3.21 7.71
CA LEU A 48 11.17 -1.80 7.30
C LEU A 48 9.86 -1.42 6.60
N CYS A 49 8.84 -2.28 6.66
CA CYS A 49 7.54 -1.95 6.06
C CYS A 49 6.82 -0.89 6.90
N THR A 50 6.16 0.04 6.21
CA THR A 50 5.27 1.04 6.79
C THR A 50 3.95 1.03 6.00
N ALA A 51 2.89 1.61 6.55
CA ALA A 51 1.62 1.72 5.83
C ALA A 51 1.77 2.37 4.44
N GLN A 52 2.60 3.42 4.33
CA GLN A 52 2.91 4.06 3.05
C GLN A 52 3.64 3.09 2.11
N ARG A 53 4.73 2.46 2.53
CA ARG A 53 5.53 1.55 1.68
C ARG A 53 4.72 0.33 1.22
N TRP A 54 3.84 -0.16 2.08
CA TRP A 54 2.91 -1.23 1.75
C TRP A 54 1.93 -0.78 0.66
N LEU A 55 1.26 0.36 0.82
CA LEU A 55 0.34 0.88 -0.19
C LEU A 55 1.04 1.27 -1.50
N ASP A 56 2.26 1.84 -1.43
CA ASP A 56 3.09 2.14 -2.59
C ASP A 56 3.35 0.88 -3.40
N PHE A 57 3.69 -0.24 -2.73
CA PHE A 57 3.87 -1.52 -3.40
C PHE A 57 2.58 -1.98 -4.08
N GLN A 58 1.41 -1.85 -3.43
CA GLN A 58 0.13 -2.24 -4.03
C GLN A 58 -0.27 -1.36 -5.23
N GLY A 59 0.21 -0.11 -5.28
CA GLY A 59 -0.07 0.84 -6.36
C GLY A 59 0.99 0.91 -7.46
N ASP A 60 2.15 0.27 -7.30
CA ASP A 60 3.25 0.34 -8.27
C ASP A 60 3.04 -0.64 -9.43
N LYS A 61 2.66 -0.13 -10.60
CA LYS A 61 2.49 -0.93 -11.83
C LYS A 61 3.76 -1.68 -12.27
N ASN A 62 4.93 -1.27 -11.80
CA ASN A 62 6.20 -1.89 -12.18
C ASN A 62 6.53 -3.13 -11.33
N ASN A 63 5.75 -3.43 -10.29
CA ASN A 63 5.94 -4.63 -9.47
C ASN A 63 5.49 -5.94 -10.15
N GLY A 64 4.85 -5.84 -11.33
CA GLY A 64 4.33 -6.98 -12.10
C GLY A 64 3.00 -7.56 -11.59
N LEU A 65 2.36 -6.93 -10.61
CA LEU A 65 1.12 -7.35 -9.95
C LEU A 65 0.02 -6.28 -10.07
N ALA A 66 0.35 -5.00 -9.89
CA ALA A 66 -0.63 -3.92 -9.95
C ALA A 66 -1.00 -3.61 -11.42
N PRO A 67 -2.30 -3.55 -11.77
CA PRO A 67 -2.73 -3.40 -13.16
C PRO A 67 -2.59 -1.96 -13.71
N LEU A 68 -2.49 -0.96 -12.83
CA LEU A 68 -2.23 0.44 -13.18
C LEU A 68 -1.56 1.17 -12.01
N GLN A 69 -1.05 2.37 -12.27
CA GLN A 69 -0.42 3.18 -11.23
C GLN A 69 -1.48 3.78 -10.30
N ILE A 70 -1.29 3.60 -8.99
CA ILE A 70 -2.07 4.26 -7.96
C ILE A 70 -1.10 4.99 -7.04
N ASP A 71 -1.26 6.29 -6.89
CA ASP A 71 -0.45 7.10 -5.99
C ASP A 71 -1.24 7.37 -4.70
N PHE A 72 -0.90 6.63 -3.63
CA PHE A 72 -1.54 6.74 -2.32
C PHE A 72 -0.93 7.87 -1.51
N ARG A 73 -1.76 8.84 -1.10
CA ARG A 73 -1.37 9.98 -0.29
C ARG A 73 -2.00 9.88 1.10
N LEU A 74 -1.16 9.62 2.12
CA LEU A 74 -1.58 9.53 3.51
C LEU A 74 -1.57 10.91 4.18
N LEU A 75 -2.76 11.54 4.20
CA LEU A 75 -2.98 12.87 4.74
C LEU A 75 -3.05 12.87 6.27
N PRO A 76 -2.45 13.87 6.95
CA PRO A 76 -2.69 14.11 8.37
C PRO A 76 -4.19 14.32 8.68
N ASP A 77 -4.57 14.16 9.94
CA ASP A 77 -5.92 14.50 10.38
C ASP A 77 -6.17 16.02 10.18
N GLY A 78 -7.34 16.34 9.63
CA GLY A 78 -7.74 17.71 9.29
C GLY A 78 -7.17 18.28 7.99
N ALA A 79 -6.28 17.56 7.29
CA ALA A 79 -5.78 17.98 5.98
C ALA A 79 -6.69 17.50 4.83
N GLU A 80 -6.91 18.33 3.83
CA GLU A 80 -7.64 17.96 2.60
C GLU A 80 -6.66 17.87 1.42
N PRO A 81 -7.00 17.09 0.37
CA PRO A 81 -6.30 17.18 -0.91
C PRO A 81 -6.38 18.62 -1.43
N GLY A 82 -5.24 19.19 -1.81
CA GLY A 82 -5.15 20.53 -2.40
C GLY A 82 -5.55 20.55 -3.88
#